data_AF-A0A1Q6ZAQ0-F1
#
_entry.id   AF-A0A1Q6ZAQ0-F1
#
_cell.length_a   1.000
_cell.length_b   1.000
_cell.length_c   1.000
_cell.angle_alpha   90.00
_cell.angle_beta   90.00
_cell.angle_gamma   90.00
#
_symmetry.space_group_name_H-M   'P 1'
#
loop_
_entity.id
_entity.type
_entity.pdbx_description
1 polymer ?
#
loop_
_entity_poly.entity_id
_entity_poly.type
_entity_poly.pdbx_seq_one_letter_code
_entity_poly.pdbx_strand_id
1 'polypeptide(L)'
;MNTAFIERVNLTVRHAIAALARRTWATAQQSPQLLGHLEWWRAYYHVVRPHASLRVKLVQPRERGGNLAAQRYRQRTEALAAGRTNRRWTAREVLTCPLPLVSA
;
A
#
# COMPACT_ATOMS: atom_id res chain seq x y z
N MET A 1 -15.81 -4.66 16.96
CA MET A 1 -15.22 -4.06 15.74
C MET A 1 -15.50 -2.57 15.76
N ASN A 2 -14.50 -1.70 15.67
CA ASN A 2 -14.67 -0.25 15.83
C ASN A 2 -14.94 0.44 14.48
N THR A 3 -16.04 1.18 14.37
CA THR A 3 -16.45 1.92 13.16
C THR A 3 -15.41 2.95 12.71
N ALA A 4 -14.70 3.58 13.65
CA ALA A 4 -13.66 4.59 13.36
C ALA A 4 -12.51 4.04 12.50
N PHE A 5 -12.20 2.74 12.60
CA PHE A 5 -11.20 2.12 11.75
C PHE A 5 -11.66 2.07 10.28
N ILE A 6 -12.90 1.63 10.06
CA ILE A 6 -13.51 1.56 8.72
C ILE A 6 -13.62 2.95 8.10
N GLU A 7 -14.01 3.96 8.89
CA GLU A 7 -14.09 5.35 8.42
C GLU A 7 -12.74 5.90 7.97
N ARG A 8 -11.66 5.62 8.72
CA ARG A 8 -10.30 6.03 8.35
C ARG A 8 -9.83 5.36 7.05
N VAL A 9 -10.13 4.08 6.88
CA VAL A 9 -9.84 3.36 5.62
C VAL A 9 -10.64 3.99 4.48
N ASN A 10 -11.93 4.21 4.64
CA ASN A 10 -12.78 4.85 3.63
C ASN A 10 -12.29 6.24 3.23
N LEU A 11 -11.84 7.06 4.19
CA LEU A 11 -11.24 8.37 3.90
C LEU A 11 -9.94 8.22 3.10
N THR A 12 -9.09 7.26 3.48
CA THR A 12 -7.82 6.99 2.78
C THR A 12 -8.05 6.56 1.33
N VAL A 13 -9.04 5.69 1.09
CA VAL A 13 -9.44 5.24 -0.25
C VAL A 13 -9.92 6.43 -1.08
N ARG A 14 -10.79 7.28 -0.52
CA ARG A 14 -11.30 8.49 -1.20
C ARG A 14 -10.22 9.49 -1.56
N HIS A 15 -9.17 9.62 -0.74
CA HIS A 15 -8.03 10.48 -1.07
C HIS A 15 -7.11 9.89 -2.14
N ALA A 16 -7.09 8.57 -2.30
CA ALA A 16 -6.20 7.91 -3.23
C ALA A 16 -6.84 7.65 -4.61
N ILE A 17 -8.16 7.56 -4.69
CA ILE A 17 -8.91 7.32 -5.93
C ILE A 17 -9.72 8.56 -6.25
N ALA A 18 -9.32 9.30 -7.28
CA ALA A 18 -9.93 10.56 -7.67
C ALA A 18 -11.44 10.44 -7.95
N ALA A 19 -11.90 9.31 -8.47
CA ALA A 19 -13.31 9.04 -8.73
C ALA A 19 -14.17 8.90 -7.47
N LEU A 20 -13.56 8.63 -6.32
CA LEU A 20 -14.24 8.50 -5.03
C LEU A 20 -14.16 9.80 -4.21
N ALA A 21 -13.40 10.80 -4.67
CA ALA A 21 -13.35 12.11 -4.04
C ALA A 21 -14.68 12.86 -4.23
N ARG A 22 -15.05 13.67 -3.24
CA ARG A 22 -16.24 14.52 -3.31
C ARG A 22 -15.98 15.66 -4.30
N ARG A 23 -16.98 16.01 -5.14
CA ARG A 23 -16.90 17.10 -6.12
C ARG A 23 -15.70 16.96 -7.07
N THR A 24 -15.56 15.78 -7.65
CA THR A 24 -14.50 15.44 -8.61
C THR A 24 -15.04 15.48 -10.04
N TRP A 25 -14.17 15.83 -10.99
CA TRP A 25 -14.44 15.68 -12.42
C TRP A 25 -14.07 14.29 -12.96
N ALA A 26 -13.34 13.49 -12.17
CA ALA A 26 -12.88 12.15 -12.54
C ALA A 26 -13.99 11.10 -12.37
N THR A 27 -15.06 11.19 -13.14
CA THR A 27 -16.21 10.28 -13.01
C THR A 27 -15.85 8.86 -13.50
N ALA A 28 -16.07 7.86 -12.65
CA ALA A 28 -16.01 6.46 -13.08
C ALA A 28 -17.34 6.10 -13.75
N GLN A 29 -17.34 6.04 -15.08
CA GLN A 29 -18.54 5.77 -15.88
C GLN A 29 -18.91 4.28 -15.91
N GLN A 30 -17.94 3.41 -15.62
CA GLN A 30 -18.12 1.96 -15.68
C GLN A 30 -17.61 1.29 -14.40
N SER A 31 -18.40 0.36 -13.86
CA SER A 31 -18.05 -0.42 -12.66
C SER A 31 -16.69 -1.15 -12.77
N PRO A 32 -16.35 -1.80 -13.91
CA PRO A 32 -15.04 -2.45 -14.07
C PRO A 32 -13.86 -1.50 -13.93
N GLN A 33 -13.99 -0.26 -14.42
CA GLN A 33 -12.92 0.74 -14.31
C GLN A 33 -12.70 1.13 -12.84
N LEU A 34 -13.77 1.40 -12.09
CA LEU A 34 -13.67 1.70 -10.66
C LEU A 34 -13.08 0.53 -9.88
N LEU A 35 -13.47 -0.70 -10.21
CA LEU A 35 -12.91 -1.91 -9.61
C LEU A 35 -11.40 -2.01 -9.87
N GLY A 36 -10.95 -1.74 -11.10
CA GLY A 36 -9.52 -1.70 -11.42
C GLY A 36 -8.73 -0.71 -10.56
N HIS A 37 -9.28 0.50 -10.33
CA HIS A 37 -8.66 1.48 -9.44
C HIS A 37 -8.63 1.01 -7.98
N LEU A 38 -9.69 0.36 -7.50
CA LEU A 38 -9.77 -0.20 -6.15
C LEU A 38 -8.77 -1.33 -5.93
N GLU A 39 -8.66 -2.25 -6.89
CA GLU A 39 -7.70 -3.36 -6.82
C GLU A 39 -6.25 -2.86 -6.88
N TRP A 40 -5.97 -1.88 -7.76
CA TRP A 40 -4.67 -1.22 -7.78
C TRP A 40 -4.34 -0.56 -6.44
N TRP A 41 -5.29 0.21 -5.88
CA TRP A 41 -5.11 0.87 -4.58
C TRP A 41 -4.86 -0.16 -3.47
N ARG A 42 -5.62 -1.25 -3.43
CA ARG A 42 -5.49 -2.34 -2.46
C ARG A 42 -4.11 -2.98 -2.56
N ALA A 43 -3.66 -3.35 -3.76
CA ALA A 43 -2.35 -3.94 -3.99
C ALA A 43 -1.23 -2.98 -3.56
N TYR A 44 -1.31 -1.71 -3.96
CA TYR A 44 -0.34 -0.70 -3.58
C TYR A 44 -0.29 -0.49 -2.06
N TYR A 45 -1.43 -0.31 -1.41
CA TYR A 45 -1.53 -0.01 0.02
C TYR A 45 -0.98 -1.13 0.90
N HIS A 46 -1.31 -2.39 0.57
CA HIS A 46 -0.91 -3.53 1.38
C HIS A 46 0.49 -4.05 1.06
N VAL A 47 0.89 -4.05 -0.21
CA VAL A 47 2.10 -4.77 -0.67
C VAL A 47 3.28 -3.83 -0.93
N VAL A 48 3.02 -2.60 -1.37
CA VAL A 48 4.05 -1.63 -1.80
C VAL A 48 4.33 -0.56 -0.74
N ARG A 49 3.28 0.05 -0.19
CA ARG A 49 3.39 1.20 0.71
C ARG A 49 3.89 0.77 2.10
N PRO A 50 5.04 1.30 2.56
CA PRO A 50 5.47 1.09 3.93
C PRO A 50 4.62 1.91 4.91
N HIS A 51 4.35 1.34 6.09
CA HIS A 51 3.57 1.99 7.14
C HIS A 51 4.43 2.24 8.38
N ALA A 52 4.39 3.48 8.87
CA ALA A 52 5.21 3.91 9.99
C ALA A 52 4.90 3.16 11.29
N SER A 53 3.66 2.73 11.51
CA SER A 53 3.26 1.92 12.66
C SER A 53 3.77 0.48 12.61
N LEU A 54 4.15 -0.02 11.42
CA LEU A 54 4.64 -1.39 11.22
C LEU A 54 6.16 -1.48 11.15
N ARG A 55 6.87 -0.35 11.24
CA ARG A 55 8.34 -0.33 11.18
C ARG A 55 8.93 -1.09 12.37
N VAL A 56 9.99 -1.84 12.11
CA VAL A 56 10.69 -2.63 13.13
C VAL A 56 12.03 -1.97 13.44
N LYS A 57 12.36 -1.86 14.72
CA LYS A 57 13.66 -1.32 15.15
C LYS A 57 14.77 -2.27 14.72
N LEU A 58 15.84 -1.72 14.14
CA LEU A 58 17.03 -2.49 13.81
C LEU A 58 17.82 -2.79 15.09
N VAL A 59 18.36 -4.02 15.18
CA VAL A 59 19.23 -4.43 16.30
C VAL A 59 20.46 -3.54 16.36
N GLN A 60 21.07 -3.24 15.20
CA GLN A 60 22.15 -2.28 15.04
C GLN A 60 21.70 -1.21 14.05
N PRO A 61 21.76 0.08 14.40
CA PRO A 61 21.50 1.16 13.45
C PRO A 61 22.43 1.06 12.25
N ARG A 62 21.88 1.22 11.04
CA ARG A 62 22.66 1.16 9.79
C ARG A 62 23.12 2.56 9.41
N GLU A 63 24.43 2.75 9.23
CA GLU A 63 24.97 4.01 8.72
C GLU A 63 24.51 4.26 7.28
N ARG A 64 24.27 5.55 6.96
CA ARG A 64 23.77 5.97 5.64
C ARG A 64 24.79 6.81 4.84
N GLY A 65 26.00 6.98 5.38
CA GLY A 65 27.04 7.83 4.80
C GLY A 65 26.75 9.33 4.97
N GLY A 66 27.82 10.14 4.97
CA GLY A 66 27.74 11.59 5.18
C GLY A 66 27.20 12.00 6.56
N ASN A 67 26.72 13.24 6.69
CA ASN A 67 26.12 13.78 7.93
C ASN A 67 24.66 13.32 8.16
N LEU A 68 24.27 12.15 7.62
CA LEU A 68 22.92 11.62 7.74
C LEU A 68 22.77 10.79 9.02
N ALA A 69 21.68 11.00 9.75
CA ALA A 69 21.36 10.18 10.92
C ALA A 69 21.30 8.69 10.55
N ALA A 70 21.88 7.84 11.41
CA ALA A 70 21.83 6.40 11.23
C ALA A 70 20.39 5.88 11.11
N GLN A 71 20.15 4.94 10.21
CA GLN A 71 18.86 4.30 10.05
C GLN A 71 18.60 3.40 11.26
N ARG A 72 17.57 3.72 12.04
CA ARG A 72 17.18 2.96 13.24
C ARG A 72 16.03 1.97 13.00
N TYR A 73 15.31 2.12 11.89
CA TYR A 73 14.09 1.36 11.61
C TYR A 73 14.10 0.76 10.21
N ARG A 74 13.65 -0.49 10.10
CA ARG A 74 13.29 -1.15 8.86
C ARG A 74 11.82 -0.90 8.57
N GLN A 75 11.54 -0.34 7.40
CA GLN A 75 10.18 -0.12 6.92
C GLN A 75 9.51 -1.47 6.59
N ARG A 76 8.23 -1.61 6.94
CA ARG A 76 7.40 -2.78 6.55
C ARG A 76 6.09 -2.34 5.93
N THR A 77 5.62 -3.16 4.99
CA THR A 77 4.26 -3.08 4.43
C THR A 77 3.35 -4.01 5.22
N GLU A 78 2.03 -3.91 5.05
CA GLU A 78 1.08 -4.78 5.74
C GLU A 78 1.23 -6.24 5.31
N ALA A 79 1.40 -6.50 4.01
CA ALA A 79 1.64 -7.84 3.50
C ALA A 79 2.91 -8.47 4.09
N LEU A 80 3.98 -7.67 4.24
CA LEU A 80 5.21 -8.12 4.90
C LEU A 80 5.01 -8.31 6.41
N ALA A 81 4.20 -7.48 7.06
CA ALA A 81 3.84 -7.62 8.47
C ALA A 81 3.09 -8.92 8.75
N ALA A 82 2.15 -9.26 7.88
CA ALA A 82 1.31 -10.45 7.92
C ALA A 82 1.99 -11.72 7.38
N GLY A 83 3.26 -11.65 6.95
CA GLY A 83 3.98 -12.80 6.39
C GLY A 83 3.47 -13.27 5.02
N ARG A 84 2.65 -12.47 4.32
CA ARG A 84 2.14 -12.77 2.97
C ARG A 84 3.19 -12.56 1.88
N THR A 85 4.17 -11.71 2.15
CA THR A 85 5.36 -11.54 1.30
C THR A 85 6.63 -11.65 2.14
N ASN A 86 7.72 -12.09 1.51
CA ASN A 86 9.04 -12.17 2.13
C ASN A 86 9.86 -10.88 2.00
N ARG A 87 9.44 -9.97 1.11
CA ARG A 87 10.08 -8.68 0.86
C ARG A 87 9.06 -7.59 0.59
N ARG A 88 9.53 -6.34 0.58
CA ARG A 88 8.75 -5.21 0.05
C ARG A 88 8.75 -5.28 -1.47
N TRP A 89 7.59 -5.06 -2.07
CA TRP A 89 7.45 -4.96 -3.52
C TRP A 89 7.42 -3.48 -3.92
N THR A 90 7.86 -3.21 -5.14
CA THR A 90 7.69 -1.92 -5.79
C THR A 90 6.41 -1.91 -6.61
N ALA A 91 5.89 -0.72 -6.93
CA ALA A 91 4.74 -0.57 -7.82
C ALA A 91 4.98 -1.26 -9.17
N ARG A 92 6.19 -1.11 -9.72
CA ARG A 92 6.59 -1.76 -10.97
C ARG A 92 6.48 -3.28 -10.88
N GLU A 93 7.04 -3.88 -9.82
CA GLU A 93 6.99 -5.34 -9.64
C GLU A 93 5.57 -5.88 -9.54
N VAL A 94 4.67 -5.15 -8.85
CA VAL A 94 3.26 -5.54 -8.79
C VAL A 94 2.60 -5.48 -10.17
N LEU A 95 2.87 -4.41 -10.95
CA LEU A 95 2.28 -4.24 -12.28
C LEU A 95 2.84 -5.20 -13.34
N THR A 96 4.08 -5.66 -13.16
CA THR A 96 4.74 -6.61 -14.09
C THR A 96 4.65 -8.05 -13.61
N CYS A 97 4.04 -8.30 -12.44
CA CYS A 97 3.88 -9.66 -11.94
C CYS A 97 2.86 -10.39 -12.82
N PRO A 98 3.22 -11.53 -13.44
CA PRO A 98 2.23 -12.33 -14.14
C PRO A 98 1.15 -12.76 -13.16
N LEU A 99 -0.11 -12.58 -13.54
CA LEU A 99 -1.21 -13.13 -12.76
C LEU A 99 -1.09 -14.65 -12.80
N PRO A 100 -1.15 -15.35 -11.65
CA PRO A 100 -1.23 -16.79 -11.67
C PRO A 100 -2.46 -17.19 -12.50
N LEU A 101 -2.33 -18.23 -13.33
CA LEU A 101 -3.47 -18.79 -14.05
C LEU A 101 -4.49 -19.23 -13.01
N VAL A 102 -5.59 -18.50 -12.93
CA VAL A 102 -6.74 -18.91 -12.13
C VAL A 102 -7.34 -20.09 -12.88
N SER A 103 -7.23 -21.29 -12.33
CA SER A 103 -7.97 -22.44 -12.88
C SER A 103 -9.46 -22.12 -12.72
N ALA A 104 -10.18 -22.15 -13.85
CA ALA A 104 -11.62 -21.93 -13.92
C ALA A 104 -12.39 -23.10 -13.30
#